data_AF-A0A967QYK3-F1
#
_entry.id   AF-A0A967QYK3-F1
#
_cell.length_a   1.000
_cell.length_b   1.000
_cell.length_c   1.000
_cell.angle_alpha   90.00
_cell.angle_beta   90.00
_cell.angle_gamma   90.00
#
_symmetry.space_group_name_H-M   'P 1'
#
loop_
_entity.id
_entity.type
_entity.pdbx_description
1 polymer ?
#
loop_
_entity_poly.entity_id
_entity_poly.type
_entity_poly.pdbx_seq_one_letter_code
_entity_poly.pdbx_strand_id
1 'polypeptide(L)'
;SSAVDIGAAAIKGAVERARIDPGEISETIVGHARQANNGPNPGRLMAIRAGVPDHVPALTTQQACLSSLTAAILGAKSIALGESDVVVAAGSEHMSSIPYYLDGMRWGTKAGDAAAIDGLSKDGFMDPLTGRKMGELAEAWSERFGIGREDQDRFALQSQQGAIRGIETGFAAGTIVPVEVPGRKGPSVVDTDEHPRPETTLEGLARLRPAFAAEGTVTAGNASGVTDGAAAVVLMSAAKA
;
A
#
# COMPACT_ATOMS: atom_id res chain seq x y z
N SER A 1 7.59 -9.77 -8.54
CA SER A 1 7.02 -10.30 -7.29
C SER A 1 5.54 -9.95 -7.24
N SER A 2 4.71 -10.65 -6.47
CA SER A 2 3.28 -10.32 -6.26
C SER A 2 3.07 -9.56 -4.94
N ALA A 3 1.87 -8.99 -4.72
CA ALA A 3 1.49 -8.44 -3.40
C ALA A 3 1.72 -9.46 -2.29
N VAL A 4 1.34 -10.71 -2.53
CA VAL A 4 1.55 -11.81 -1.58
C VAL A 4 3.02 -12.02 -1.24
N ASP A 5 3.92 -11.94 -2.23
CA ASP A 5 5.35 -12.17 -2.01
C ASP A 5 5.99 -11.04 -1.19
N ILE A 6 5.70 -9.79 -1.52
CA ILE A 6 6.23 -8.64 -0.78
C ILE A 6 5.62 -8.53 0.62
N GLY A 7 4.35 -8.89 0.79
CA GLY A 7 3.69 -9.00 2.09
C GLY A 7 4.30 -10.08 2.98
N ALA A 8 4.60 -11.25 2.41
CA ALA A 8 5.29 -12.32 3.13
C ALA A 8 6.70 -11.90 3.56
N ALA A 9 7.45 -11.20 2.70
CA ALA A 9 8.77 -10.68 3.04
C ALA A 9 8.70 -9.67 4.20
N ALA A 10 7.74 -8.75 4.18
CA ALA A 10 7.53 -7.77 5.25
C ALA A 10 7.18 -8.46 6.60
N ILE A 11 6.25 -9.43 6.59
CA ILE A 11 5.87 -10.18 7.80
C ILE A 11 7.08 -10.94 8.36
N LYS A 12 7.80 -11.66 7.50
CA LYS A 12 8.99 -12.42 7.89
C LYS A 12 10.03 -11.52 8.54
N GLY A 13 10.35 -10.38 7.90
CA GLY A 13 11.31 -9.43 8.45
C GLY A 13 10.84 -8.79 9.77
N ALA A 14 9.55 -8.55 9.96
CA ALA A 14 9.01 -8.05 11.22
C ALA A 14 9.15 -9.09 12.35
N VAL A 15 8.81 -10.35 12.09
CA VAL A 15 8.94 -11.46 13.05
C VAL A 15 10.40 -11.72 13.42
N GLU A 16 11.30 -11.74 12.43
CA GLU A 16 12.75 -11.89 12.66
C GLU A 16 13.33 -10.74 13.52
N ARG A 17 12.90 -9.50 13.26
CA ARG A 17 13.31 -8.33 14.06
C ARG A 17 12.75 -8.35 15.48
N ALA A 18 11.53 -8.85 15.65
CA ALA A 18 10.91 -9.05 16.97
C ALA A 18 11.56 -10.19 17.77
N ARG A 19 12.29 -11.09 17.10
CA ARG A 19 13.00 -12.23 17.71
C ARG A 19 12.07 -13.19 18.48
N ILE A 20 10.85 -13.37 17.97
CA ILE A 20 9.87 -14.31 18.52
C ILE A 20 9.84 -15.59 17.67
N ASP A 21 9.42 -16.70 18.28
CA ASP A 21 9.09 -17.91 17.52
C ASP A 21 7.77 -17.64 16.75
N PRO A 22 7.69 -17.91 15.43
CA PRO A 22 6.42 -17.83 14.70
C PRO A 22 5.26 -18.62 15.34
N GLY A 23 5.56 -19.66 16.14
CA GLY A 23 4.58 -20.41 16.93
C GLY A 23 3.94 -19.64 18.09
N GLU A 24 4.47 -18.47 18.47
CA GLU A 24 3.89 -17.61 19.50
C GLU A 24 2.80 -16.67 18.95
N ILE A 25 2.70 -16.55 17.63
CA ILE A 25 1.72 -15.66 16.98
C ILE A 25 0.31 -16.22 17.21
N SER A 26 -0.54 -15.41 17.82
CA SER A 26 -1.95 -15.74 18.07
C SER A 26 -2.81 -15.58 16.82
N GLU A 27 -2.55 -14.54 16.02
CA GLU A 27 -3.21 -14.32 14.73
C GLU A 27 -2.40 -13.37 13.81
N THR A 28 -2.71 -13.41 12.51
CA THR A 28 -2.17 -12.46 11.52
C THR A 28 -3.28 -11.69 10.82
N ILE A 29 -3.23 -10.37 10.88
CA ILE A 29 -4.23 -9.49 10.28
C ILE A 29 -3.55 -8.66 9.20
N VAL A 30 -4.03 -8.75 7.96
CA VAL A 30 -3.39 -8.08 6.83
C VAL A 30 -4.36 -7.17 6.09
N GLY A 31 -4.00 -5.90 5.95
CA GLY A 31 -4.68 -4.96 5.08
C GLY A 31 -4.28 -5.15 3.62
N HIS A 32 -5.26 -5.34 2.73
CA HIS A 32 -5.01 -5.40 1.29
C HIS A 32 -6.20 -4.83 0.53
N ALA A 33 -5.99 -3.70 -0.14
CA ALA A 33 -7.09 -2.91 -0.68
C ALA A 33 -7.52 -3.36 -2.08
N ARG A 34 -6.61 -3.90 -2.89
CA ARG A 34 -6.91 -4.32 -4.27
C ARG A 34 -6.67 -5.81 -4.46
N GLN A 35 -7.62 -6.59 -3.95
CA GLN A 35 -7.45 -8.04 -3.78
C GLN A 35 -7.61 -8.88 -5.04
N ALA A 36 -8.08 -8.30 -6.15
CA ALA A 36 -8.31 -9.05 -7.37
C ALA A 36 -7.02 -9.72 -7.86
N ASN A 37 -7.16 -10.95 -8.36
CA ASN A 37 -6.06 -11.79 -8.84
C ASN A 37 -5.04 -12.24 -7.77
N ASN A 38 -5.33 -12.07 -6.46
CA ASN A 38 -4.46 -12.54 -5.37
C ASN A 38 -4.99 -13.79 -4.64
N GLY A 39 -6.09 -14.38 -5.11
CA GLY A 39 -6.72 -15.56 -4.50
C GLY A 39 -7.55 -15.24 -3.26
N PRO A 40 -8.18 -16.26 -2.64
CA PRO A 40 -8.96 -16.07 -1.41
C PRO A 40 -8.04 -15.79 -0.22
N ASN A 41 -8.40 -14.81 0.60
CA ASN A 41 -7.68 -14.43 1.83
C ASN A 41 -6.15 -14.28 1.62
N PRO A 42 -5.70 -13.30 0.82
CA PRO A 42 -4.28 -13.12 0.51
C PRO A 42 -3.42 -12.89 1.76
N GLY A 43 -3.96 -12.30 2.83
CA GLY A 43 -3.29 -12.18 4.13
C GLY A 43 -2.89 -13.52 4.74
N ARG A 44 -3.73 -14.55 4.60
CA ARG A 44 -3.38 -15.92 5.00
C ARG A 44 -2.25 -16.49 4.17
N LEU A 45 -2.24 -16.25 2.86
CA LEU A 45 -1.16 -16.73 2.00
C LEU A 45 0.17 -16.03 2.33
N MET A 46 0.13 -14.74 2.63
CA MET A 46 1.29 -13.97 3.11
C MET A 46 1.84 -14.54 4.43
N ALA A 47 0.97 -14.81 5.41
CA ALA A 47 1.36 -15.40 6.70
C ALA A 47 2.06 -16.75 6.54
N ILE A 48 1.46 -17.67 5.77
CA ILE A 48 2.05 -19.00 5.52
C ILE A 48 3.41 -18.89 4.82
N ARG A 49 3.51 -18.04 3.79
CA ARG A 49 4.78 -17.84 3.06
C ARG A 49 5.86 -17.16 3.92
N ALA A 50 5.46 -16.40 4.94
CA ALA A 50 6.37 -15.81 5.91
C ALA A 50 6.86 -16.80 6.99
N GLY A 51 6.31 -18.02 7.03
CA GLY A 51 6.66 -19.04 8.02
C GLY A 51 5.77 -19.07 9.26
N VAL A 52 4.66 -18.34 9.28
CA VAL A 52 3.64 -18.46 10.34
C VAL A 52 2.98 -19.84 10.25
N PRO A 53 2.85 -20.59 11.37
CA PRO A 53 2.27 -21.93 11.33
C PRO A 53 0.84 -21.97 10.78
N ASP A 54 0.47 -23.09 10.18
CA ASP A 54 -0.83 -23.26 9.54
C ASP A 54 -2.01 -23.29 10.52
N HIS A 55 -1.82 -23.64 11.77
CA HIS A 55 -2.88 -23.57 12.77
C HIS A 55 -3.19 -22.13 13.24
N VAL A 56 -2.29 -21.16 12.99
CA VAL A 56 -2.49 -19.76 13.40
C VAL A 56 -3.48 -19.07 12.45
N PRO A 57 -4.61 -18.53 12.93
CA PRO A 57 -5.59 -17.87 12.08
C PRO A 57 -5.01 -16.63 11.40
N ALA A 58 -5.50 -16.36 10.18
CA ALA A 58 -5.18 -15.13 9.48
C ALA A 58 -6.36 -14.61 8.67
N LEU A 59 -6.51 -13.29 8.63
CA LEU A 59 -7.59 -12.63 7.90
C LEU A 59 -7.07 -11.46 7.05
N THR A 60 -7.80 -11.17 5.98
CA THR A 60 -7.55 -10.01 5.13
C THR A 60 -8.61 -8.94 5.40
N THR A 61 -8.20 -7.73 5.73
CA THR A 61 -9.09 -6.57 5.89
C THR A 61 -9.01 -5.64 4.70
N GLN A 62 -10.09 -4.88 4.49
CA GLN A 62 -10.17 -3.86 3.47
C GLN A 62 -10.91 -2.62 4.00
N GLN A 63 -10.19 -1.51 4.10
CA GLN A 63 -10.70 -0.17 4.38
C GLN A 63 -10.01 0.89 3.49
N ALA A 64 -9.93 0.59 2.18
CA ALA A 64 -9.22 1.37 1.18
C ALA A 64 -7.77 1.68 1.64
N CYS A 65 -7.36 2.94 1.57
CA CYS A 65 -6.02 3.40 1.97
C CYS A 65 -5.71 3.13 3.46
N LEU A 66 -6.73 2.87 4.30
CA LEU A 66 -6.57 2.64 5.74
C LEU A 66 -6.45 1.15 6.11
N SER A 67 -6.44 0.23 5.15
CA SER A 67 -6.52 -1.22 5.42
C SER A 67 -5.47 -1.74 6.40
N SER A 68 -4.20 -1.33 6.24
CA SER A 68 -3.12 -1.75 7.14
C SER A 68 -3.23 -1.15 8.54
N LEU A 69 -3.69 0.10 8.65
CA LEU A 69 -3.99 0.72 9.94
C LEU A 69 -5.19 0.03 10.61
N THR A 70 -6.21 -0.34 9.84
CA THR A 70 -7.31 -1.17 10.34
C THR A 70 -6.80 -2.52 10.87
N ALA A 71 -5.84 -3.15 10.18
CA ALA A 71 -5.22 -4.38 10.67
C ALA A 71 -4.53 -4.18 12.04
N ALA A 72 -3.75 -3.11 12.20
CA ALA A 72 -3.12 -2.78 13.48
C ALA A 72 -4.15 -2.47 14.59
N ILE A 73 -5.21 -1.74 14.27
CA ILE A 73 -6.30 -1.43 15.21
C ILE A 73 -7.00 -2.71 15.67
N LEU A 74 -7.29 -3.64 14.76
CA LEU A 74 -7.92 -4.91 15.11
C LEU A 74 -7.00 -5.77 15.97
N GLY A 75 -5.70 -5.83 15.65
CA GLY A 75 -4.73 -6.58 16.46
C GLY A 75 -4.59 -6.01 17.87
N ALA A 76 -4.53 -4.68 17.99
CA ALA A 76 -4.52 -4.01 19.29
C ALA A 76 -5.80 -4.27 20.09
N LYS A 77 -6.97 -4.33 19.44
CA LYS A 77 -8.25 -4.67 20.09
C LYS A 77 -8.27 -6.11 20.57
N SER A 78 -7.82 -7.06 19.75
CA SER A 78 -7.71 -8.48 20.10
C SER A 78 -6.84 -8.68 21.36
N ILE A 79 -5.68 -8.00 21.41
CA ILE A 79 -4.81 -7.99 22.60
C ILE A 79 -5.51 -7.35 23.81
N ALA A 80 -6.15 -6.19 23.64
CA ALA A 80 -6.82 -5.49 24.73
C ALA A 80 -8.01 -6.27 25.31
N LEU A 81 -8.66 -7.11 24.51
CA LEU A 81 -9.76 -7.99 24.91
C LEU A 81 -9.28 -9.31 25.53
N GLY A 82 -7.96 -9.58 25.52
CA GLY A 82 -7.38 -10.83 26.02
C GLY A 82 -7.59 -12.03 25.09
N GLU A 83 -7.90 -11.78 23.81
CA GLU A 83 -8.10 -12.83 22.80
C GLU A 83 -6.76 -13.30 22.18
N SER A 84 -5.76 -12.40 22.16
CA SER A 84 -4.42 -12.66 21.62
C SER A 84 -3.33 -12.06 22.50
N ASP A 85 -2.15 -12.68 22.51
CA ASP A 85 -0.95 -12.12 23.17
C ASP A 85 0.04 -11.52 22.16
N VAL A 86 0.10 -12.09 20.96
CA VAL A 86 1.01 -11.68 19.89
C VAL A 86 0.24 -11.64 18.57
N VAL A 87 0.19 -10.47 17.94
CA VAL A 87 -0.50 -10.28 16.66
C VAL A 87 0.47 -9.72 15.63
N VAL A 88 0.52 -10.32 14.45
CA VAL A 88 1.15 -9.70 13.29
C VAL A 88 0.11 -8.84 12.59
N ALA A 89 0.36 -7.53 12.53
CA ALA A 89 -0.43 -6.61 11.71
C ALA A 89 0.39 -6.18 10.49
N ALA A 90 -0.16 -6.38 9.30
CA ALA A 90 0.54 -6.06 8.06
C ALA A 90 -0.34 -5.33 7.05
N GLY A 91 0.31 -4.80 6.02
CA GLY A 91 -0.31 -4.21 4.85
C GLY A 91 0.51 -4.58 3.62
N SER A 92 -0.15 -4.88 2.50
CA SER A 92 0.53 -5.08 1.23
C SER A 92 -0.33 -4.58 0.09
N GLU A 93 0.31 -3.95 -0.90
CA GLU A 93 -0.32 -3.57 -2.15
C GLU A 93 0.67 -3.70 -3.30
N HIS A 94 0.21 -4.22 -4.44
CA HIS A 94 1.00 -4.29 -5.67
C HIS A 94 0.15 -3.79 -6.84
N MET A 95 0.03 -2.46 -6.88
CA MET A 95 -0.77 -1.71 -7.82
C MET A 95 -0.38 -1.99 -9.27
N SER A 96 0.91 -2.21 -9.55
CA SER A 96 1.41 -2.54 -10.89
C SER A 96 0.89 -3.88 -11.45
N SER A 97 0.30 -4.74 -10.61
CA SER A 97 -0.27 -6.04 -11.02
C SER A 97 -1.79 -6.09 -11.04
N ILE A 98 -2.47 -4.98 -10.75
CA ILE A 98 -3.93 -4.95 -10.71
C ILE A 98 -4.47 -5.24 -12.12
N PRO A 99 -5.38 -6.22 -12.26
CA PRO A 99 -5.87 -6.64 -13.57
C PRO A 99 -6.86 -5.63 -14.17
N TYR A 100 -7.05 -5.73 -15.48
CA TYR A 100 -8.25 -5.20 -16.13
C TYR A 100 -9.42 -6.18 -15.97
N TYR A 101 -10.64 -5.64 -15.93
CA TYR A 101 -11.89 -6.38 -15.89
C TYR A 101 -12.60 -6.37 -17.23
N LEU A 102 -13.33 -7.45 -17.53
CA LEU A 102 -14.26 -7.54 -18.65
C LEU A 102 -15.65 -7.85 -18.11
N ASP A 103 -16.44 -6.81 -17.88
CA ASP A 103 -17.78 -6.95 -17.32
C ASP A 103 -18.71 -7.73 -18.28
N GLY A 104 -19.59 -8.56 -17.73
CA GLY A 104 -20.54 -9.37 -18.50
C GLY A 104 -19.96 -10.62 -19.18
N MET A 105 -18.63 -10.73 -19.32
CA MET A 105 -18.01 -11.85 -20.05
C MET A 105 -18.25 -13.23 -19.44
N ARG A 106 -18.47 -13.31 -18.11
CA ARG A 106 -18.82 -14.57 -17.45
C ARG A 106 -20.07 -15.24 -18.06
N TRP A 107 -21.01 -14.44 -18.53
CA TRP A 107 -22.29 -14.90 -19.11
C TRP A 107 -22.40 -14.64 -20.62
N GLY A 108 -21.35 -14.11 -21.23
CA GLY A 108 -21.29 -13.70 -22.63
C GLY A 108 -21.95 -12.34 -22.90
N THR A 109 -21.38 -11.61 -23.85
CA THR A 109 -21.98 -10.41 -24.44
C THR A 109 -22.70 -10.81 -25.73
N LYS A 110 -24.01 -10.55 -25.84
CA LYS A 110 -24.83 -11.01 -26.99
C LYS A 110 -24.27 -10.55 -28.34
N ALA A 111 -23.96 -9.26 -28.46
CA ALA A 111 -23.32 -8.64 -29.61
C ALA A 111 -22.79 -7.25 -29.21
N GLY A 112 -21.78 -6.75 -29.92
CA GLY A 112 -21.20 -5.41 -29.70
C GLY A 112 -19.88 -5.41 -28.93
N ASP A 113 -19.32 -4.21 -28.77
CA ASP A 113 -18.02 -4.00 -28.13
C ASP A 113 -18.10 -4.20 -26.60
N ALA A 114 -16.99 -4.63 -26.02
CA ALA A 114 -16.82 -4.73 -24.57
C ALA A 114 -15.58 -3.94 -24.13
N ALA A 115 -15.74 -3.10 -23.11
CA ALA A 115 -14.64 -2.33 -22.56
C ALA A 115 -13.78 -3.18 -21.62
N ALA A 116 -12.46 -3.12 -21.79
CA ALA A 116 -11.51 -3.52 -20.76
C ALA A 116 -11.45 -2.40 -19.71
N ILE A 117 -11.91 -2.70 -18.50
CA ILE A 117 -12.02 -1.73 -17.42
C ILE A 117 -10.79 -1.83 -16.53
N ASP A 118 -10.03 -0.74 -16.42
CA ASP A 118 -8.86 -0.67 -15.55
C ASP A 118 -9.25 -0.86 -14.07
N GLY A 119 -8.68 -1.89 -13.43
CA GLY A 119 -8.93 -2.17 -12.01
C GLY A 119 -8.34 -1.14 -11.06
N LEU A 120 -7.25 -0.44 -11.44
CA LEU A 120 -6.71 0.69 -10.66
C LEU A 120 -7.76 1.79 -10.54
N SER A 121 -8.45 2.07 -11.63
CA SER A 121 -9.53 3.04 -11.63
C SER A 121 -10.75 2.49 -10.90
N LYS A 122 -11.25 1.31 -11.29
CA LYS A 122 -12.54 0.75 -10.81
C LYS A 122 -12.57 0.45 -9.32
N ASP A 123 -11.56 -0.24 -8.80
CA ASP A 123 -11.51 -0.60 -7.38
C ASP A 123 -10.67 0.38 -6.56
N GLY A 124 -9.88 1.21 -7.25
CA GLY A 124 -8.85 2.04 -6.66
C GLY A 124 -9.21 3.50 -6.47
N PHE A 125 -9.26 4.21 -7.58
CA PHE A 125 -9.21 5.65 -7.61
C PHE A 125 -10.54 6.30 -7.98
N MET A 126 -11.57 5.51 -8.29
CA MET A 126 -12.92 6.02 -8.51
C MET A 126 -13.71 6.00 -7.21
N ASP A 127 -14.30 7.13 -6.84
CA ASP A 127 -15.30 7.19 -5.77
C ASP A 127 -16.65 6.70 -6.30
N PRO A 128 -17.20 5.59 -5.79
CA PRO A 128 -18.49 5.09 -6.26
C PRO A 128 -19.67 5.98 -5.83
N LEU A 129 -19.50 6.85 -4.83
CA LEU A 129 -20.58 7.70 -4.32
C LEU A 129 -20.79 8.95 -5.18
N THR A 130 -19.70 9.59 -5.60
CA THR A 130 -19.76 10.81 -6.42
C THR A 130 -19.49 10.56 -7.91
N GLY A 131 -18.95 9.39 -8.28
CA GLY A 131 -18.52 9.09 -9.65
C GLY A 131 -17.26 9.86 -10.07
N ARG A 132 -16.52 10.41 -9.11
CA ARG A 132 -15.32 11.23 -9.32
C ARG A 132 -14.06 10.46 -8.98
N LYS A 133 -12.95 10.79 -9.64
CA LYS A 133 -11.63 10.27 -9.26
C LYS A 133 -11.17 10.89 -7.94
N MET A 134 -10.34 10.19 -7.18
CA MET A 134 -9.75 10.68 -5.93
C MET A 134 -9.04 12.02 -6.10
N GLY A 135 -8.33 12.22 -7.22
CA GLY A 135 -7.68 13.50 -7.51
C GLY A 135 -8.67 14.65 -7.75
N GLU A 136 -9.84 14.38 -8.34
CA GLU A 136 -10.89 15.39 -8.48
C GLU A 136 -11.51 15.74 -7.13
N LEU A 137 -11.63 14.77 -6.22
CA LEU A 137 -12.04 15.04 -4.84
C LEU A 137 -11.01 15.89 -4.10
N ALA A 138 -9.71 15.66 -4.33
CA ALA A 138 -8.64 16.48 -3.78
C ALA A 138 -8.72 17.94 -4.27
N GLU A 139 -9.08 18.18 -5.54
CA GLU A 139 -9.36 19.53 -6.04
C GLU A 139 -10.52 20.19 -5.28
N ALA A 140 -11.63 19.48 -5.10
CA ALA A 140 -12.79 20.02 -4.38
C ALA A 140 -12.46 20.37 -2.91
N TRP A 141 -11.62 19.58 -2.27
CA TRP A 141 -11.14 19.88 -0.91
C TRP A 141 -10.18 21.07 -0.89
N SER A 142 -9.30 21.18 -1.89
CA SER A 142 -8.37 22.31 -2.02
C SER A 142 -9.12 23.62 -2.22
N GLU A 143 -10.14 23.63 -3.09
CA GLU A 143 -11.04 24.78 -3.27
C GLU A 143 -11.77 25.13 -1.97
N ARG A 144 -12.40 24.14 -1.33
CA ARG A 144 -13.19 24.34 -0.11
C ARG A 144 -12.37 24.94 1.04
N PHE A 145 -11.11 24.53 1.18
CA PHE A 145 -10.24 24.99 2.25
C PHE A 145 -9.29 26.12 1.83
N GLY A 146 -9.35 26.59 0.58
CA GLY A 146 -8.49 27.65 0.08
C GLY A 146 -7.01 27.26 0.02
N ILE A 147 -6.70 25.98 -0.24
CA ILE A 147 -5.32 25.48 -0.31
C ILE A 147 -4.78 25.75 -1.72
N GLY A 148 -3.98 26.80 -1.85
CA GLY A 148 -3.43 27.23 -3.13
C GLY A 148 -2.40 26.26 -3.71
N ARG A 149 -2.21 26.33 -5.04
CA ARG A 149 -1.20 25.56 -5.78
C ARG A 149 0.21 25.70 -5.19
N GLU A 150 0.60 26.92 -4.85
CA GLU A 150 1.93 27.17 -4.30
C GLU A 150 2.15 26.46 -2.96
N ASP A 151 1.14 26.42 -2.09
CA ASP A 151 1.21 25.73 -0.80
C ASP A 151 1.38 24.22 -0.99
N GLN A 152 0.64 23.63 -1.94
CA GLN A 152 0.75 22.23 -2.30
C GLN A 152 2.15 21.89 -2.83
N ASP A 153 2.70 22.72 -3.72
CA ASP A 153 4.03 22.52 -4.30
C ASP A 153 5.13 22.69 -3.25
N ARG A 154 5.02 23.66 -2.32
CA ARG A 154 5.97 23.81 -1.21
C ARG A 154 5.95 22.61 -0.28
N PHE A 155 4.77 22.09 0.04
CA PHE A 155 4.64 20.86 0.83
C PHE A 155 5.26 19.65 0.10
N ALA A 156 5.02 19.51 -1.20
CA ALA A 156 5.59 18.45 -2.01
C ALA A 156 7.12 18.50 -2.06
N LEU A 157 7.71 19.69 -2.23
CA LEU A 157 9.16 19.90 -2.17
C LEU A 157 9.72 19.51 -0.81
N GLN A 158 9.08 19.94 0.28
CA GLN A 158 9.49 19.58 1.64
C GLN A 158 9.46 18.06 1.84
N SER A 159 8.43 17.38 1.34
CA SER A 159 8.29 15.92 1.38
C SER A 159 9.43 15.23 0.62
N GLN A 160 9.71 15.65 -0.62
CA GLN A 160 10.82 15.12 -1.42
C GLN A 160 12.16 15.27 -0.71
N GLN A 161 12.47 16.48 -0.23
CA GLN A 161 13.69 16.75 0.53
C GLN A 161 13.78 15.90 1.82
N GLY A 162 12.64 15.66 2.49
CA GLY A 162 12.57 14.76 3.65
C GLY A 162 12.92 13.32 3.30
N ALA A 163 12.34 12.79 2.23
CA ALA A 163 12.60 11.43 1.77
C ALA A 163 14.07 11.24 1.34
N ILE A 164 14.62 12.18 0.56
CA ILE A 164 16.03 12.16 0.13
C ILE A 164 16.97 12.17 1.34
N ARG A 165 16.75 13.09 2.29
CA ARG A 165 17.53 13.12 3.53
C ARG A 165 17.40 11.81 4.31
N GLY A 166 16.21 11.21 4.37
CA GLY A 166 15.99 9.93 5.03
C GLY A 166 16.81 8.80 4.41
N ILE A 167 16.91 8.78 3.09
CA ILE A 167 17.75 7.83 2.34
C ILE A 167 19.24 8.11 2.62
N GLU A 168 19.70 9.34 2.44
CA GLU A 168 21.12 9.73 2.59
C GLU A 168 21.66 9.53 4.00
N THR A 169 20.82 9.76 5.02
CA THR A 169 21.19 9.59 6.44
C THR A 169 21.01 8.16 6.93
N GLY A 170 20.45 7.25 6.12
CA GLY A 170 20.15 5.89 6.51
C GLY A 170 19.06 5.78 7.58
N PHE A 171 18.16 6.77 7.67
CA PHE A 171 17.07 6.79 8.66
C PHE A 171 16.20 5.51 8.60
N ALA A 172 15.99 4.99 7.39
CA ALA A 172 15.20 3.77 7.14
C ALA A 172 16.06 2.48 7.03
N ALA A 173 17.38 2.54 7.24
CA ALA A 173 18.30 1.43 6.99
C ALA A 173 18.03 0.18 7.87
N GLY A 174 17.23 0.32 8.94
CA GLY A 174 16.78 -0.80 9.78
C GLY A 174 15.31 -1.22 9.56
N THR A 175 14.54 -0.48 8.76
CA THR A 175 13.10 -0.72 8.56
C THR A 175 12.81 -1.43 7.25
N ILE A 176 13.66 -1.28 6.23
CA ILE A 176 13.48 -1.91 4.92
C ILE A 176 13.95 -3.37 4.96
N VAL A 177 13.11 -4.28 4.46
CA VAL A 177 13.46 -5.67 4.21
C VAL A 177 13.78 -5.80 2.71
N PRO A 178 15.01 -6.20 2.32
CA PRO A 178 15.35 -6.35 0.92
C PRO A 178 14.46 -7.41 0.24
N VAL A 179 13.98 -7.10 -0.96
CA VAL A 179 13.16 -8.01 -1.76
C VAL A 179 13.95 -8.46 -2.98
N GLU A 180 14.07 -9.77 -3.17
CA GLU A 180 14.61 -10.35 -4.39
C GLU A 180 13.56 -10.35 -5.50
N VAL A 181 13.94 -9.81 -6.66
CA VAL A 181 13.13 -9.77 -7.88
C VAL A 181 13.76 -10.74 -8.89
N PRO A 182 13.06 -11.82 -9.26
CA PRO A 182 13.53 -12.75 -10.27
C PRO A 182 13.69 -12.06 -11.64
N GLY A 183 14.85 -12.23 -12.27
CA GLY A 183 15.13 -11.67 -13.58
C GLY A 183 15.74 -12.70 -14.54
N ARG A 184 15.57 -12.48 -15.86
CA ARG A 184 16.13 -13.36 -16.90
C ARG A 184 17.66 -13.47 -16.85
N LYS A 185 18.34 -12.47 -16.26
CA LYS A 185 19.80 -12.40 -16.11
C LYS A 185 20.28 -12.75 -14.69
N GLY A 186 19.40 -13.27 -13.84
CA GLY A 186 19.65 -13.48 -12.41
C GLY A 186 18.73 -12.60 -11.54
N PRO A 187 18.65 -12.89 -10.23
CA PRO A 187 17.87 -12.07 -9.30
C PRO A 187 18.51 -10.70 -9.10
N SER A 188 17.68 -9.66 -8.98
CA SER A 188 18.08 -8.33 -8.50
C SER A 188 17.49 -8.07 -7.13
N VAL A 189 18.16 -7.28 -6.30
CA VAL A 189 17.65 -6.90 -4.97
C VAL A 189 17.08 -5.49 -5.04
N VAL A 190 15.91 -5.30 -4.45
CA VAL A 190 15.29 -3.98 -4.21
C VAL A 190 15.30 -3.74 -2.71
N ASP A 191 16.02 -2.71 -2.28
CA ASP A 191 16.23 -2.35 -0.87
C ASP A 191 16.17 -0.83 -0.60
N THR A 192 15.77 -0.05 -1.62
CA THR A 192 15.76 1.40 -1.59
C THR A 192 14.46 1.91 -2.21
N ASP A 193 13.82 2.89 -1.58
CA ASP A 193 12.64 3.55 -2.13
C ASP A 193 12.97 4.26 -3.45
N GLU A 194 12.27 3.91 -4.53
CA GLU A 194 12.58 4.40 -5.88
C GLU A 194 11.77 5.64 -6.30
N HIS A 195 10.74 6.00 -5.54
CA HIS A 195 9.82 7.08 -5.90
C HIS A 195 10.34 8.50 -5.64
N PRO A 196 11.19 8.77 -4.61
CA PRO A 196 11.77 10.09 -4.40
C PRO A 196 12.54 10.62 -5.62
N ARG A 197 12.46 11.93 -5.86
CA ARG A 197 13.06 12.65 -7.00
C ARG A 197 14.05 13.71 -6.51
N PRO A 198 15.36 13.38 -6.44
CA PRO A 198 16.41 14.26 -5.93
C PRO A 198 16.46 15.66 -6.57
N GLU A 199 16.07 15.75 -7.84
CA GLU A 199 16.09 16.94 -8.66
C GLU A 199 14.87 17.87 -8.48
N THR A 200 13.95 17.54 -7.56
CA THR A 200 12.73 18.32 -7.36
C THR A 200 13.05 19.77 -6.96
N THR A 201 12.48 20.71 -7.69
CA THR A 201 12.59 22.16 -7.46
C THR A 201 11.20 22.80 -7.48
N LEU A 202 11.03 23.94 -6.80
CA LEU A 202 9.75 24.64 -6.80
C LEU A 202 9.38 25.12 -8.21
N GLU A 203 10.37 25.59 -8.98
CA GLU A 203 10.20 25.99 -10.37
C GLU A 203 9.80 24.80 -11.27
N GLY A 204 10.37 23.62 -11.00
CA GLY A 204 9.99 22.38 -11.68
C GLY A 204 8.55 21.98 -11.38
N LEU A 205 8.16 22.01 -10.10
CA LEU A 205 6.80 21.71 -9.66
C LEU A 205 5.79 22.69 -10.26
N ALA A 206 6.06 23.99 -10.24
CA ALA A 206 5.17 25.03 -10.76
C ALA A 206 4.86 24.89 -12.27
N ARG A 207 5.76 24.27 -13.04
CA ARG A 207 5.57 24.01 -14.49
C ARG A 207 4.66 22.82 -14.78
N LEU A 208 4.36 21.98 -13.79
CA LEU A 208 3.53 20.80 -13.99
C LEU A 208 2.08 21.22 -14.27
N ARG A 209 1.48 20.57 -15.27
CA ARG A 209 0.08 20.73 -15.62
C ARG A 209 -0.81 20.06 -14.57
N PRO A 210 -2.00 20.62 -14.29
CA PRO A 210 -3.02 19.94 -13.50
C PRO A 210 -3.33 18.54 -14.03
N ALA A 211 -3.51 17.59 -13.13
CA ALA A 211 -3.68 16.17 -13.48
C ALA A 211 -5.15 15.73 -13.54
N PHE A 212 -6.05 16.45 -12.86
CA PHE A 212 -7.44 16.00 -12.63
C PHE A 212 -8.51 17.00 -13.07
N ALA A 213 -8.19 18.27 -13.23
CA ALA A 213 -9.10 19.30 -13.74
C ALA A 213 -8.33 20.31 -14.60
N ALA A 214 -8.96 20.90 -15.63
CA ALA A 214 -8.28 21.83 -16.55
C ALA A 214 -7.67 23.04 -15.83
N GLU A 215 -8.41 23.65 -14.91
CA GLU A 215 -7.98 24.77 -14.07
C GLU A 215 -7.69 24.30 -12.62
N GLY A 216 -7.13 23.10 -12.49
CA GLY A 216 -6.86 22.47 -11.19
C GLY A 216 -5.56 22.92 -10.53
N THR A 217 -5.41 22.55 -9.26
CA THR A 217 -4.21 22.79 -8.44
C THR A 217 -3.38 21.53 -8.21
N VAL A 218 -4.02 20.35 -8.33
CA VAL A 218 -3.38 19.06 -8.09
C VAL A 218 -2.64 18.61 -9.34
N THR A 219 -1.38 18.25 -9.18
CA THR A 219 -0.47 17.82 -10.25
C THR A 219 0.19 16.49 -9.90
N ALA A 220 0.88 15.90 -10.86
CA ALA A 220 1.70 14.71 -10.61
C ALA A 220 2.87 14.96 -9.64
N GLY A 221 3.25 16.23 -9.38
CA GLY A 221 4.34 16.58 -8.49
C GLY A 221 3.91 16.82 -7.04
N ASN A 222 2.62 17.12 -6.81
CA ASN A 222 2.06 17.39 -5.49
C ASN A 222 0.98 16.38 -5.05
N ALA A 223 0.83 15.29 -5.81
CA ALA A 223 0.06 14.11 -5.43
C ALA A 223 0.98 12.88 -5.31
N SER A 224 0.55 11.87 -4.56
CA SER A 224 1.27 10.59 -4.48
C SER A 224 1.16 9.79 -5.77
N GLY A 225 2.18 8.98 -6.08
CA GLY A 225 2.17 8.08 -7.22
C GLY A 225 1.37 6.79 -6.99
N VAL A 226 1.40 5.94 -8.03
CA VAL A 226 1.04 4.53 -7.97
C VAL A 226 2.29 3.76 -7.56
N THR A 227 2.23 3.03 -6.45
CA THR A 227 3.40 2.38 -5.84
C THR A 227 3.08 0.97 -5.40
N ASP A 228 4.11 0.12 -5.39
CA ASP A 228 4.04 -1.23 -4.84
C ASP A 228 4.81 -1.27 -3.52
N GLY A 229 4.27 -1.93 -2.50
CA GLY A 229 4.91 -1.97 -1.20
C GLY A 229 4.17 -2.80 -0.17
N ALA A 230 4.89 -3.17 0.89
CA ALA A 230 4.34 -3.85 2.05
C ALA A 230 5.03 -3.40 3.33
N ALA A 231 4.30 -3.46 4.44
CA ALA A 231 4.80 -3.16 5.77
C ALA A 231 4.16 -4.12 6.78
N ALA A 232 4.89 -4.46 7.83
CA ALA A 232 4.38 -5.30 8.92
C ALA A 232 4.96 -4.85 10.25
N VAL A 233 4.16 -5.03 11.30
CA VAL A 233 4.54 -4.81 12.70
C VAL A 233 4.08 -6.00 13.54
N VAL A 234 4.84 -6.29 14.60
CA VAL A 234 4.46 -7.25 15.63
C VAL A 234 3.89 -6.45 16.81
N LEU A 235 2.65 -6.74 17.18
CA LEU A 235 1.99 -6.19 18.35
C LEU A 235 2.00 -7.25 19.45
N MET A 236 2.34 -6.86 20.68
CA MET A 236 2.38 -7.77 21.82
C MET A 236 1.70 -7.13 23.02
N SER A 237 1.06 -7.95 23.85
CA SER A 237 0.67 -7.52 25.20
C SER A 237 1.93 -7.14 25.98
N ALA A 238 1.85 -6.09 26.83
CA ALA A 238 3.01 -5.65 27.61
C ALA A 238 3.51 -6.72 28.60
N ALA A 239 2.66 -7.68 28.97
CA ALA A 239 3.04 -8.81 29.82
C ALA A 239 3.80 -9.90 29.05
N LYS A 240 3.62 -9.98 27.73
CA LYS A 240 4.25 -10.97 26.85
C LYS A 240 5.57 -10.47 26.26
N ALA A 241 5.71 -9.15 26.06
CA ALA A 241 6.91 -8.47 25.53
C ALA A 241 8.07 -8.43 26.53
#